data_AF-A0A8H4YHL8-F1
#
_entry.id   AF-A0A8H4YHL8-F1
#
_cell.length_a   1.000
_cell.length_b   1.000
_cell.length_c   1.000
_cell.angle_alpha   90.00
_cell.angle_beta   90.00
_cell.angle_gamma   90.00
#
_symmetry.space_group_name_H-M   'P 1'
#
loop_
_entity.id
_entity.type
_entity.pdbx_description
1 polymer ?
#
loop_
_entity_poly.entity_id
_entity_poly.type
_entity_poly.pdbx_seq_one_letter_code
_entity_poly.pdbx_strand_id
1 'polypeptide(L)'
;MEASFPSSSNSTQQALSSKHTVLNLYIHIFKMSSAQRLIKSNEPGKFIATFNIDGDLHHFSGNVNPPTQPFESSAAVLEYGSVASLEGSQQFTGIIGSRDEASFTFSDGTAIKGPLDIPVNPASQVSGTGYWSQG
;
A
#
# COMPACT_ATOMS: atom_id res chain seq x y z
N MET A 1 -44.16 15.74 47.71
CA MET A 1 -43.39 16.49 46.70
C MET A 1 -41.93 16.14 46.90
N GLU A 2 -41.36 15.35 45.98
CA GLU A 2 -39.97 15.44 45.55
C GLU A 2 -39.87 14.62 44.26
N ALA A 3 -39.29 15.23 43.23
CA ALA A 3 -39.06 14.67 41.90
C ALA A 3 -37.61 14.15 41.80
N SER A 4 -37.24 13.58 40.63
CA SER A 4 -35.88 13.27 40.13
C SER A 4 -35.42 11.82 40.27
N PHE A 5 -34.82 11.11 39.29
CA PHE A 5 -34.65 11.18 37.83
C PHE A 5 -34.31 9.73 37.38
N PRO A 6 -34.66 9.27 36.17
CA PRO A 6 -34.24 7.96 35.69
C PRO A 6 -32.75 7.94 35.30
N SER A 7 -32.00 6.97 35.84
CA SER A 7 -30.62 6.67 35.44
C SER A 7 -30.60 6.12 34.01
N SER A 8 -30.37 7.00 33.05
CA SER A 8 -30.05 6.64 31.67
C SER A 8 -28.56 6.36 31.58
N SER A 9 -28.16 5.10 31.56
CA SER A 9 -26.82 4.67 31.17
C SER A 9 -26.85 3.23 30.70
N ASN A 10 -27.52 2.95 29.58
CA ASN A 10 -27.36 1.63 28.93
C ASN A 10 -27.36 1.64 27.40
N SER A 11 -27.39 2.82 26.76
CA SER A 11 -27.37 2.91 25.29
C SER A 11 -25.97 3.15 24.70
N THR A 12 -25.01 3.59 25.52
CA THR A 12 -23.66 3.94 25.03
C THR A 12 -22.69 2.76 25.01
N GLN A 13 -22.89 1.75 25.88
CA GLN A 13 -21.99 0.59 25.93
C GLN A 13 -22.29 -0.46 24.84
N GLN A 14 -23.56 -0.60 24.42
CA GLN A 14 -23.90 -1.51 23.31
C GLN A 14 -23.46 -0.96 21.94
N ALA A 15 -23.35 0.37 21.78
CA ALA A 15 -22.85 0.99 20.55
C ALA A 15 -21.33 0.87 20.37
N LEU A 16 -20.54 0.76 21.45
CA LEU A 16 -19.09 0.55 21.36
C LEU A 16 -18.72 -0.89 21.01
N SER A 17 -19.48 -1.88 21.48
CA SER A 17 -19.21 -3.31 21.20
C SER A 17 -19.47 -3.70 19.74
N SER A 18 -20.54 -3.17 19.13
CA SER A 18 -20.83 -3.40 17.70
C SER A 18 -19.83 -2.71 16.76
N LYS A 19 -19.30 -1.54 17.13
CA LYS A 19 -18.26 -0.86 16.34
C LYS A 19 -16.93 -1.61 16.38
N HIS A 20 -16.55 -2.17 17.53
CA HIS A 20 -15.35 -3.00 17.64
C HIS A 20 -15.47 -4.33 16.87
N THR A 21 -16.67 -4.90 16.78
CA THR A 21 -16.88 -6.15 16.03
C THR A 21 -16.86 -5.94 14.52
N VAL A 22 -17.42 -4.84 14.01
CA VAL A 22 -17.39 -4.52 12.56
C VAL A 22 -15.99 -4.09 12.11
N LEU A 23 -15.23 -3.37 12.96
CA LEU A 23 -13.83 -3.03 12.65
C LEU A 23 -12.95 -4.29 12.58
N ASN A 24 -13.16 -5.26 13.48
CA ASN A 24 -12.41 -6.52 13.47
C ASN A 24 -12.83 -7.50 12.37
N LEU A 25 -14.03 -7.35 11.80
CA LEU A 25 -14.47 -8.13 10.65
C LEU A 25 -13.90 -7.58 9.34
N TYR A 26 -13.63 -6.28 9.27
CA TYR A 26 -12.94 -5.66 8.12
C TYR A 26 -11.47 -6.07 8.02
N ILE A 27 -10.83 -6.40 9.14
CA ILE A 27 -9.44 -6.88 9.19
C ILE A 27 -9.35 -8.34 8.70
N HIS A 28 -10.45 -9.09 8.63
CA HIS A 28 -10.47 -10.51 8.25
C HIS A 28 -10.74 -10.79 6.77
N ILE A 29 -11.11 -9.81 5.93
CA ILE A 29 -11.46 -10.08 4.52
C ILE A 29 -10.35 -9.68 3.53
N PHE A 30 -9.36 -8.91 3.97
CA PHE A 30 -8.09 -8.82 3.25
C PHE A 30 -6.96 -8.93 4.27
N LYS A 31 -6.34 -10.12 4.37
CA LYS A 31 -4.92 -10.16 4.75
C LYS A 31 -4.14 -9.47 3.64
N MET A 32 -4.20 -8.14 3.56
CA MET A 32 -3.16 -7.37 2.87
C MET A 32 -1.94 -7.51 3.76
N SER A 33 -1.14 -8.52 3.48
CA SER A 33 0.15 -8.65 4.13
C SER A 33 0.97 -7.46 3.64
N SER A 34 1.25 -6.54 4.55
CA SER A 34 2.03 -5.34 4.27
C SER A 34 3.48 -5.68 4.49
N ALA A 35 4.21 -5.93 3.41
CA ALA A 35 5.66 -6.01 3.47
C ALA A 35 6.22 -4.60 3.40
N GLN A 36 6.94 -4.17 4.45
CA GLN A 36 7.71 -2.94 4.44
C GLN A 36 9.06 -3.25 3.83
N ARG A 37 9.43 -2.62 2.72
CA ARG A 37 10.83 -2.50 2.26
C ARG A 37 10.98 -1.65 1.00
N LEU A 38 12.20 -1.13 0.87
CA LEU A 38 12.71 -0.10 -0.03
C LEU A 38 12.23 -0.19 -1.49
N ILE A 39 11.78 0.94 -2.04
CA ILE A 39 11.74 1.18 -3.49
C ILE A 39 12.95 2.04 -3.86
N LYS A 40 13.70 1.62 -4.86
CA LYS A 40 14.83 2.39 -5.39
C LYS A 40 14.79 2.46 -6.90
N SER A 41 14.85 3.66 -7.45
CA SER A 41 15.05 3.91 -8.88
C SER A 41 16.50 4.32 -9.12
N ASN A 42 17.32 3.37 -9.61
CA ASN A 42 18.74 3.61 -9.92
C ASN A 42 18.95 4.18 -11.34
N GLU A 43 17.97 4.02 -12.23
CA GLU A 43 18.02 4.49 -13.62
C GLU A 43 16.76 5.30 -13.95
N PRO A 44 16.85 6.35 -14.79
CA PRO A 44 15.68 7.09 -15.24
C PRO A 44 14.69 6.14 -15.92
N GLY A 45 13.47 6.08 -15.40
CA GLY A 45 12.45 5.19 -15.94
C GLY A 45 12.47 3.75 -15.42
N LYS A 46 13.39 3.33 -14.55
CA LYS A 46 13.34 2.00 -13.91
C LYS A 46 13.37 2.08 -12.40
N PHE A 47 12.60 1.24 -11.75
CA PHE A 47 12.63 1.07 -10.30
C PHE A 47 12.64 -0.39 -9.91
N ILE A 48 13.29 -0.66 -8.79
CA ILE A 48 13.27 -1.95 -8.12
C ILE A 48 12.60 -1.74 -6.77
N ALA A 49 11.50 -2.43 -6.54
CA ALA A 49 10.86 -2.50 -5.24
C ALA A 49 11.16 -3.86 -4.62
N THR A 50 11.64 -3.88 -3.38
CA THR A 50 11.93 -5.13 -2.68
C THR A 50 11.00 -5.24 -1.49
N PHE A 51 10.39 -6.40 -1.32
CA PHE A 51 9.43 -6.67 -0.25
C PHE A 51 9.79 -7.99 0.42
N ASN A 52 9.69 -8.04 1.75
CA ASN A 52 9.86 -9.28 2.50
C ASN A 52 8.50 -9.80 2.94
N ILE A 53 8.16 -10.99 2.46
CA ILE A 53 6.86 -11.60 2.62
C ILE A 53 7.09 -12.98 3.19
N ASP A 54 6.59 -13.21 4.41
CA ASP A 54 6.71 -14.50 5.11
C ASP A 54 8.16 -15.06 5.21
N GLY A 55 9.18 -14.19 5.05
CA GLY A 55 10.60 -14.56 5.07
C GLY A 55 11.26 -14.61 3.70
N ASP A 56 10.49 -14.59 2.62
CA ASP A 56 10.95 -14.59 1.24
C ASP A 56 11.11 -13.16 0.68
N LEU A 57 12.17 -12.93 -0.09
CA LEU A 57 12.40 -11.65 -0.75
C LEU A 57 11.75 -11.65 -2.13
N HIS A 58 10.76 -10.78 -2.29
CA HIS A 58 10.12 -10.51 -3.57
C HIS A 58 10.65 -9.20 -4.13
N HIS A 59 11.23 -9.26 -5.32
CA HIS A 59 11.71 -8.10 -6.05
C HIS A 59 10.78 -7.82 -7.22
N PHE A 60 10.32 -6.58 -7.34
CA PHE A 60 9.64 -6.08 -8.51
C PHE A 60 10.58 -5.17 -9.28
N SER A 61 10.91 -5.55 -10.51
CA SER A 61 11.63 -4.67 -11.44
C SER A 61 10.63 -4.11 -12.44
N GLY A 62 10.32 -2.82 -12.30
CA GLY A 62 9.37 -2.10 -13.16
C GLY A 62 10.04 -1.02 -14.01
N ASN A 63 9.53 -0.83 -15.22
CA ASN A 63 9.90 0.30 -16.06
C ASN A 63 8.71 1.27 -16.17
N VAL A 64 8.89 2.50 -15.70
CA VAL A 64 7.91 3.59 -15.77
C VAL A 64 8.04 4.37 -17.09
N ASN A 65 6.90 4.73 -17.66
CA ASN A 65 6.76 5.54 -18.85
C ASN A 65 5.66 6.60 -18.61
N PRO A 66 5.90 7.91 -18.80
CA PRO A 66 7.17 8.54 -19.14
C PRO A 66 8.28 8.28 -18.11
N PRO A 67 9.56 8.24 -18.52
CA PRO A 67 10.67 8.04 -17.59
C PRO A 67 10.71 9.18 -16.58
N THR A 68 10.71 8.83 -15.28
CA THR A 68 10.77 9.81 -14.20
C THR A 68 12.18 9.99 -13.67
N GLN A 69 12.35 11.06 -12.89
CA GLN A 69 13.57 11.28 -12.11
C GLN A 69 13.80 10.10 -11.15
N PRO A 70 15.06 9.81 -10.79
CA PRO A 70 15.37 8.85 -9.73
C PRO A 70 14.64 9.21 -8.44
N PHE A 71 14.08 8.19 -7.79
CA PHE A 71 13.34 8.31 -6.55
C PHE A 71 13.66 7.14 -5.63
N GLU A 72 13.56 7.39 -4.33
CA GLU A 72 13.78 6.40 -3.29
C GLU A 72 12.63 6.48 -2.28
N SER A 73 12.19 5.34 -1.79
CA SER A 73 11.16 5.23 -0.77
C SER A 73 11.55 4.13 0.20
N SER A 74 12.12 4.51 1.34
CA SER A 74 12.55 3.60 2.40
C SER A 74 11.39 2.94 3.15
N ALA A 75 10.22 3.58 3.17
CA ALA A 75 9.03 3.15 3.92
C ALA A 75 7.86 2.72 3.01
N ALA A 76 8.17 2.11 1.87
CA ALA A 76 7.16 1.57 0.98
C ALA A 76 6.48 0.32 1.55
N VAL A 77 5.18 0.25 1.29
CA VAL A 77 4.25 -0.81 1.66
C VAL A 77 3.72 -1.45 0.39
N LEU A 78 3.82 -2.78 0.32
CA LEU A 78 3.14 -3.58 -0.68
C LEU A 78 1.82 -4.08 -0.09
N GLU A 79 0.71 -3.71 -0.71
CA GLU A 79 -0.62 -4.26 -0.50
C GLU A 79 -0.87 -5.32 -1.58
N TYR A 80 -1.05 -6.58 -1.19
CA TYR A 80 -1.32 -7.66 -2.15
C TYR A 80 -2.39 -8.61 -1.61
N GLY A 81 -3.16 -9.22 -2.52
CA GLY A 81 -4.22 -10.16 -2.16
C GLY A 81 -3.74 -11.60 -1.97
N SER A 82 -2.74 -12.02 -2.75
CA SER A 82 -2.18 -13.37 -2.70
C SER A 82 -0.71 -13.37 -3.14
N VAL A 83 0.12 -14.27 -2.61
CA VAL A 83 1.54 -14.37 -3.03
C VAL A 83 1.66 -14.75 -4.51
N ALA A 84 0.69 -15.49 -5.06
CA ALA A 84 0.62 -15.82 -6.49
C ALA A 84 0.51 -14.59 -7.40
N SER A 85 0.09 -13.44 -6.88
CA SER A 85 0.08 -12.14 -7.58
C SER A 85 1.47 -11.55 -7.75
N LEU A 86 2.45 -11.99 -6.95
CA LEU A 86 3.80 -11.46 -6.86
C LEU A 86 4.80 -12.33 -7.62
N GLU A 87 4.36 -12.84 -8.77
CA GLU A 87 5.15 -13.63 -9.69
C GLU A 87 4.79 -13.23 -11.12
N GLY A 88 5.79 -13.26 -12.01
CA GLY A 88 5.56 -13.04 -13.44
C GLY A 88 5.51 -11.57 -13.86
N SER A 89 5.12 -11.36 -15.12
CA SER A 89 5.05 -10.02 -15.72
C SER A 89 3.70 -9.37 -15.41
N GLN A 90 3.75 -8.15 -14.88
CA GLN A 90 2.57 -7.38 -14.48
C GLN A 90 2.61 -5.98 -15.09
N GLN A 91 1.43 -5.46 -15.43
CA GLN A 91 1.25 -4.06 -15.80
C GLN A 91 0.84 -3.26 -14.57
N PHE A 92 1.31 -2.03 -14.49
CA PHE A 92 0.96 -1.12 -13.41
C PHE A 92 0.74 0.29 -13.94
N THR A 93 -0.01 1.05 -13.16
CA THR A 93 -0.18 2.50 -13.32
C THR A 93 0.13 3.14 -11.99
N GLY A 94 0.69 4.35 -11.99
CA GLY A 94 1.09 4.99 -10.75
C GLY A 94 1.21 6.50 -10.85
N ILE A 95 1.40 7.11 -9.70
CA ILE A 95 1.65 8.53 -9.53
C ILE A 95 2.87 8.65 -8.64
N ILE A 96 3.88 9.37 -9.10
CA ILE A 96 5.11 9.64 -8.36
C ILE A 96 5.16 11.14 -8.08
N GLY A 97 5.35 11.53 -6.81
CA GLY A 97 5.54 12.93 -6.42
C GLY A 97 4.25 13.66 -6.05
N SER A 98 3.10 12.99 -6.10
CA SER A 98 1.86 13.55 -5.55
C SER A 98 1.94 13.45 -4.03
N ARG A 99 1.95 14.60 -3.33
CA ARG A 99 2.09 14.68 -1.87
C ARG A 99 3.37 14.02 -1.33
N ASP A 100 4.44 14.05 -2.12
CA ASP A 100 5.71 13.40 -1.78
C ASP A 100 5.57 11.88 -1.56
N GLU A 101 4.65 11.26 -2.28
CA GLU A 101 4.42 9.81 -2.24
C GLU A 101 4.54 9.20 -3.65
N ALA A 102 4.94 7.93 -3.68
CA ALA A 102 4.85 7.07 -4.85
C ALA A 102 3.76 6.03 -4.62
N SER A 103 2.79 5.98 -5.52
CA SER A 103 1.71 4.99 -5.52
C SER A 103 1.68 4.30 -6.87
N PHE A 104 1.73 2.98 -6.87
CA PHE A 104 1.59 2.12 -8.04
C PHE A 104 0.46 1.13 -7.78
N THR A 105 -0.40 0.93 -8.77
CA THR A 105 -1.53 0.03 -8.73
C THR A 105 -1.44 -0.90 -9.93
N PHE A 106 -1.62 -2.19 -9.66
CA PHE A 106 -1.54 -3.28 -10.62
C PHE A 106 -2.94 -3.74 -11.02
N SER A 107 -3.05 -4.42 -12.16
CA SER A 107 -4.34 -4.89 -12.70
C SER A 107 -5.02 -5.97 -11.84
N ASP A 108 -4.25 -6.69 -11.04
CA ASP A 108 -4.73 -7.76 -10.15
C ASP A 108 -5.19 -7.24 -8.78
N GLY A 109 -5.13 -5.92 -8.55
CA GLY A 109 -5.47 -5.29 -7.29
C GLY A 109 -4.30 -5.16 -6.31
N THR A 110 -3.10 -5.64 -6.67
CA THR A 110 -1.87 -5.33 -5.93
C THR A 110 -1.62 -3.82 -6.00
N ALA A 111 -1.07 -3.25 -4.94
CA ALA A 111 -0.67 -1.85 -4.90
C ALA A 111 0.63 -1.69 -4.10
N ILE A 112 1.51 -0.82 -4.58
CA ILE A 112 2.71 -0.39 -3.87
C ILE A 112 2.52 1.07 -3.51
N LYS A 113 2.66 1.43 -2.25
CA LYS A 113 2.55 2.82 -1.79
C LYS A 113 3.67 3.14 -0.82
N GLY A 114 4.29 4.30 -0.96
CA GLY A 114 5.33 4.70 -0.02
C GLY A 114 5.61 6.19 -0.08
N PRO A 115 6.01 6.80 1.04
CA PRO A 115 6.54 8.16 1.04
C PRO A 115 7.87 8.17 0.29
N LEU A 116 8.05 9.17 -0.56
CA LEU A 116 9.31 9.42 -1.23
C LEU A 116 10.27 10.07 -0.23
N ASP A 117 11.47 9.52 -0.11
CA ASP A 117 12.54 10.11 0.71
C ASP A 117 13.03 11.44 0.10
N ILE A 118 12.85 11.60 -1.21
CA ILE A 118 13.17 12.80 -1.98
C ILE A 118 11.90 13.27 -2.71
N PRO A 119 11.43 14.50 -2.48
CA PRO A 119 10.24 15.02 -3.15
C PRO A 119 10.47 15.10 -4.66
N VAL A 120 9.60 14.45 -5.44
CA VAL A 120 9.61 14.51 -6.90
C VAL A 120 8.56 15.53 -7.35
N ASN A 121 8.99 16.60 -8.01
CA ASN A 121 8.11 17.65 -8.53
C ASN A 121 8.45 17.95 -10.01
N PRO A 122 7.46 18.07 -10.91
CA PRO A 122 6.03 17.89 -10.69
C PRO A 122 5.61 16.43 -10.54
N ALA A 123 4.49 16.23 -9.83
CA ALA A 123 3.85 14.92 -9.75
C ALA A 123 3.60 14.38 -11.16
N SER A 124 4.08 13.19 -11.42
CA SER A 124 4.05 12.57 -12.74
C SER A 124 3.22 11.30 -12.69
N GLN A 125 2.21 11.24 -13.55
CA GLN A 125 1.48 10.01 -13.78
C GLN A 125 2.30 9.11 -14.70
N VAL A 126 2.49 7.87 -14.28
CA VAL A 126 3.30 6.88 -14.97
C VAL A 126 2.50 5.61 -15.20
N SER A 127 2.86 4.88 -16.24
CA SER A 127 2.42 3.52 -16.45
C SER A 127 3.58 2.67 -16.95
N GLY A 128 3.46 1.37 -16.80
CA GLY A 128 4.58 0.52 -17.10
C GLY A 128 4.27 -0.96 -17.04
N THR A 129 5.28 -1.73 -17.41
CA THR A 129 5.35 -3.16 -17.17
C THR A 129 6.52 -3.42 -16.24
N GLY A 130 6.38 -4.44 -15.42
CA GLY A 130 7.47 -4.97 -14.65
C GLY A 130 7.32 -6.45 -14.44
N TYR A 131 8.31 -7.03 -13.77
CA TYR A 131 8.37 -8.44 -13.49
C TYR A 131 8.66 -8.64 -12.00
N TRP A 132 7.92 -9.55 -11.39
CA TRP A 132 8.17 -10.03 -10.04
C TRP A 132 9.08 -11.25 -10.08
N SER A 133 10.15 -11.21 -9.29
CA SER A 133 11.06 -12.33 -9.08
C SER A 133 11.24 -12.59 -7.59
N GLN A 134 11.19 -13.86 -7.18
CA GLN A 134 11.61 -14.30 -5.85
C GLN A 134 13.14 -14.50 -5.82
N GLY A 135 13.77 -14.09 -4.72
CA GLY A 135 15.21 -14.23 -4.46
C GLY A 135 15.51 -15.16 -3.30
#